data_AF-A0A448X2B0-F1
#
_entry.id   AF-A0A448X2B0-F1
#
_cell.length_a   1.000
_cell.length_b   1.000
_cell.length_c   1.000
_cell.angle_alpha   90.00
_cell.angle_beta   90.00
_cell.angle_gamma   90.00
#
_symmetry.space_group_name_H-M   'P 1'
#
loop_
_entity.id
_entity.type
_entity.pdbx_description
1 polymer ?
#
loop_
_entity_poly.entity_id
_entity_poly.type
_entity_poly.pdbx_seq_one_letter_code
_entity_poly.pdbx_strand_id
1 'polypeptide(L)'
;MHFFIFGGSVVYVFGEQVAHQINDITVTYLREPVIATLREVDARVNAVLFAAADGEIASRISQMPIILVPLHFDRDAQLVAAPSVLRSVVLRPFITSDFMTGTPAIPGVHIPEEVRIALFMIYLF
;
A
#
# COMPACT_ATOMS: atom_id res chain seq x y z
N MET A 1 -6.71 -4.65 -6.28
CA MET A 1 -5.72 -4.65 -5.18
C MET A 1 -5.82 -3.31 -4.48
N HIS A 2 -6.14 -3.27 -3.19
CA HIS A 2 -6.26 -1.98 -2.50
C HIS A 2 -4.92 -1.56 -1.92
N PHE A 3 -4.69 -0.25 -1.96
CA PHE A 3 -3.57 0.41 -1.31
C PHE A 3 -4.00 0.96 0.04
N PHE A 4 -3.04 1.03 0.96
CA PHE A 4 -3.26 1.62 2.28
C PHE A 4 -2.19 2.64 2.65
N ILE A 5 -2.58 3.72 3.33
CA ILE A 5 -1.63 4.63 3.99
C ILE A 5 -1.79 4.50 5.50
N PHE A 6 -0.68 4.29 6.20
CA PHE A 6 -0.68 3.90 7.60
C PHE A 6 -0.40 5.07 8.54
N GLY A 7 -1.22 5.23 9.58
CA GLY A 7 -0.91 6.02 10.78
C GLY A 7 -1.38 5.27 12.03
N GLY A 8 -0.50 4.47 12.65
CA GLY A 8 -0.75 3.80 13.94
C GLY A 8 -2.06 3.01 14.05
N SER A 9 -2.11 1.81 13.46
CA SER A 9 -3.23 0.83 13.49
C SER A 9 -4.46 1.17 12.65
N VAL A 10 -4.54 2.38 12.07
CA VAL A 10 -5.61 2.76 11.14
C VAL A 10 -5.03 2.91 9.74
N VAL A 11 -5.75 2.37 8.76
CA VAL A 11 -5.36 2.36 7.35
C VAL A 11 -6.48 2.90 6.47
N TYR A 12 -6.14 3.77 5.53
CA TYR A 12 -7.07 4.26 4.52
C TYR A 12 -7.03 3.37 3.28
N VAL A 13 -8.15 2.74 2.92
CA VAL A 13 -8.28 1.91 1.72
C VAL A 13 -8.52 2.80 0.50
N PHE A 14 -7.66 2.73 -0.51
CA PHE A 14 -7.94 3.36 -1.81
C PHE A 14 -8.82 2.49 -2.69
N GLY A 15 -9.76 3.09 -3.41
CA GLY A 15 -10.67 2.42 -4.35
C GLY A 15 -12.14 2.71 -4.04
N GLU A 16 -13.01 1.81 -4.48
CA GLU A 16 -14.43 1.87 -4.14
C GLU A 16 -14.69 1.63 -2.65
N GLN A 17 -15.88 1.98 -2.18
CA GLN A 17 -16.28 1.74 -0.81
C GLN A 17 -16.29 0.23 -0.54
N VAL A 18 -15.57 -0.19 0.49
CA VAL A 18 -15.59 -1.58 0.97
C VAL A 18 -17.01 -1.92 1.45
N ALA A 19 -17.76 -2.62 0.62
CA ALA A 19 -19.17 -2.94 0.86
C ALA A 19 -19.36 -4.07 1.89
N HIS A 20 -18.38 -4.98 1.97
CA HIS A 20 -18.48 -6.20 2.78
C HIS A 20 -17.26 -6.36 3.69
N GLN A 21 -17.50 -6.84 4.91
CA GLN A 21 -16.43 -7.16 5.84
C GLN A 21 -15.63 -8.39 5.38
N ILE A 22 -14.32 -8.34 5.56
CA ILE A 22 -13.42 -9.48 5.32
C ILE A 22 -13.42 -10.36 6.57
N ASN A 23 -13.78 -11.64 6.41
CA ASN A 23 -13.86 -12.60 7.52
C ASN A 23 -12.77 -13.70 7.46
N ASP A 24 -12.01 -13.76 6.38
CA ASP A 24 -10.96 -14.76 6.12
C ASP A 24 -9.78 -14.14 5.35
N ILE A 25 -8.62 -14.77 5.48
CA ILE A 25 -7.35 -14.29 4.93
C ILE A 25 -6.82 -15.21 3.83
N THR A 26 -6.09 -14.65 2.88
CA THR A 26 -5.36 -15.44 1.87
C THR A 26 -4.13 -16.07 2.52
N VAL A 27 -4.07 -17.41 2.56
CA VAL A 27 -2.90 -18.12 3.11
C VAL A 27 -1.63 -17.65 2.40
N THR A 28 -0.71 -17.08 3.17
CA THR A 28 0.47 -16.41 2.63
C THR A 28 1.70 -16.78 3.44
N TYR A 29 2.70 -17.30 2.74
CA TYR A 29 4.01 -17.65 3.29
C TYR A 29 5.08 -16.91 2.51
N LEU A 30 6.28 -16.79 3.09
CA LEU A 30 7.47 -16.28 2.41
C LEU A 30 7.94 -17.29 1.36
N ARG A 31 7.27 -17.29 0.21
CA ARG A 31 7.59 -18.08 -0.98
C ARG A 31 8.03 -17.16 -2.10
N GLU A 32 8.85 -17.68 -3.02
CA GLU A 32 9.43 -16.85 -4.08
C GLU A 32 8.40 -16.06 -4.91
N PRO A 33 7.24 -16.61 -5.32
CA PRO A 33 6.25 -15.81 -6.06
C PRO A 33 5.73 -14.61 -5.26
N VAL A 34 5.54 -14.79 -3.94
CA VAL A 34 5.05 -13.74 -3.03
C VAL A 34 6.10 -12.65 -2.85
N ILE A 35 7.37 -13.06 -2.69
CA ILE A 35 8.50 -12.14 -2.53
C ILE A 35 8.76 -11.40 -3.86
N ALA A 36 8.67 -12.07 -4.99
CA ALA A 36 8.83 -11.48 -6.32
C ALA A 36 7.79 -10.38 -6.56
N THR A 37 6.51 -10.64 -6.25
CA THR A 37 5.46 -9.60 -6.30
C THR A 37 5.80 -8.43 -5.39
N LEU A 38 6.22 -8.68 -4.16
CA LEU A 38 6.56 -7.58 -3.24
C LEU A 38 7.74 -6.75 -3.73
N ARG A 39 8.80 -7.39 -4.27
CA ARG A 39 9.95 -6.70 -4.87
C ARG A 39 9.55 -5.84 -6.06
N GLU A 40 8.67 -6.35 -6.92
CA GLU A 40 8.18 -5.61 -8.08
C GLU A 40 7.40 -4.36 -7.64
N VAL A 41 6.48 -4.52 -6.69
CA VAL A 41 5.69 -3.40 -6.17
C VAL A 41 6.60 -2.36 -5.52
N ASP A 42 7.56 -2.80 -4.70
CA ASP A 42 8.54 -1.93 -4.04
C ASP A 42 9.39 -1.14 -5.06
N ALA A 43 9.90 -1.81 -6.09
CA ALA A 43 10.68 -1.15 -7.14
C ALA A 43 9.86 -0.08 -7.87
N ARG A 44 8.60 -0.38 -8.23
CA ARG A 44 7.72 0.57 -8.92
C ARG A 44 7.36 1.78 -8.05
N VAL A 45 7.05 1.55 -6.77
CA VAL A 45 6.73 2.63 -5.81
C VAL A 45 7.94 3.54 -5.61
N ASN A 46 9.12 2.97 -5.37
CA ASN A 46 10.34 3.76 -5.23
C ASN A 46 10.67 4.52 -6.52
N ALA A 47 10.51 3.92 -7.69
CA ALA A 47 10.72 4.63 -8.96
C ALA A 47 9.81 5.87 -9.10
N VAL A 48 8.53 5.76 -8.71
CA VAL A 48 7.61 6.92 -8.70
C VAL A 48 8.05 7.98 -7.71
N LEU A 49 8.48 7.59 -6.50
CA LEU A 49 8.94 8.54 -5.47
C LEU A 49 10.21 9.29 -5.87
N PHE A 50 11.17 8.60 -6.50
CA PHE A 50 12.41 9.22 -6.97
C PHE A 50 12.22 10.06 -8.23
N ALA A 51 11.30 9.69 -9.11
CA ALA A 51 10.96 10.50 -10.28
C ALA A 51 10.14 11.74 -9.92
N ALA A 52 9.36 11.70 -8.83
CA ALA A 52 8.56 12.82 -8.39
C ALA A 52 9.41 13.97 -7.84
N ALA A 53 9.15 15.18 -8.33
CA ALA A 53 9.82 16.42 -7.91
C ALA A 53 11.36 16.28 -7.87
N ASP A 54 11.94 15.63 -8.87
CA ASP A 54 13.38 15.36 -8.99
C ASP A 54 14.00 14.71 -7.73
N GLY A 55 13.22 13.89 -7.02
CA GLY A 55 13.64 13.16 -5.82
C GLY A 55 13.44 13.94 -4.50
N GLU A 56 12.87 15.14 -4.54
CA GLU A 56 12.59 15.92 -3.33
C GLU A 56 11.60 15.24 -2.39
N ILE A 57 10.63 14.48 -2.93
CA ILE A 57 9.68 13.74 -2.10
C ILE A 57 10.37 12.58 -1.38
N ALA A 58 11.27 11.88 -2.07
CA ALA A 58 12.04 10.80 -1.48
C ALA A 58 12.97 11.28 -0.36
N SER A 59 13.48 12.52 -0.42
CA SER A 59 14.32 13.08 0.65
C SER A 59 13.55 13.53 1.89
N ARG A 60 12.26 13.86 1.76
CA ARG A 60 11.37 14.27 2.86
C ARG A 60 10.78 13.09 3.64
N ILE A 61 10.71 11.91 3.02
CA ILE A 61 10.20 10.69 3.66
C ILE A 61 11.39 9.88 4.18
N SER A 62 11.49 9.71 5.50
CA SER A 62 12.59 8.95 6.09
C SER A 62 12.60 7.49 5.63
N GLN A 63 11.42 6.86 5.53
CA GLN A 63 11.25 5.49 5.04
C GLN A 63 9.88 5.29 4.38
N MET A 64 9.80 4.46 3.33
CA MET A 64 8.55 4.00 2.72
C MET A 64 8.46 2.46 2.72
N PRO A 65 8.16 1.82 3.87
CA PRO A 65 7.87 0.38 3.86
C PRO A 65 6.69 0.03 2.96
N ILE A 66 6.89 -1.02 2.17
CA ILE A 66 5.86 -1.65 1.33
C ILE A 66 5.53 -3.00 1.96
N ILE A 67 4.27 -3.19 2.34
CA ILE A 67 3.86 -4.36 3.13
C ILE A 67 2.76 -5.09 2.37
N LEU A 68 2.98 -6.37 2.09
CA LEU A 68 1.95 -7.24 1.54
C LEU A 68 1.07 -7.79 2.66
N VAL A 69 -0.23 -7.56 2.58
CA VAL A 69 -1.21 -8.08 3.55
C VAL A 69 -2.10 -9.14 2.90
N PRO A 70 -2.43 -10.23 3.60
CA PRO A 70 -3.23 -11.34 3.08
C PRO A 70 -4.74 -11.03 3.05
N LEU A 71 -5.11 -9.81 2.65
CA LEU A 71 -6.49 -9.33 2.62
C LEU A 71 -7.02 -9.27 1.19
N HIS A 72 -8.17 -9.90 0.97
CA HIS A 72 -8.88 -9.94 -0.30
C HIS A 72 -10.23 -9.22 -0.17
N PHE A 73 -10.29 -8.02 -0.74
CA PHE A 73 -11.47 -7.16 -0.79
C PHE A 73 -12.37 -7.50 -1.99
N ASP A 74 -13.50 -6.82 -2.09
CA ASP A 74 -14.45 -6.85 -3.22
C ASP A 74 -14.96 -8.23 -3.61
N ARG A 75 -15.05 -9.13 -2.62
CA ARG A 75 -15.72 -10.42 -2.81
C ARG A 75 -17.22 -10.24 -2.65
N ASP A 76 -17.96 -10.66 -3.66
CA ASP A 76 -19.42 -10.68 -3.61
C ASP A 76 -19.86 -11.67 -2.52
N ALA A 77 -20.53 -11.16 -1.49
CA ALA A 77 -21.04 -11.95 -0.39
C ALA A 77 -22.24 -12.84 -0.79
N GLN A 78 -22.84 -12.60 -1.95
CA GLN A 78 -24.06 -13.26 -2.44
C GLN A 78 -23.77 -14.43 -3.38
N LEU A 79 -22.61 -14.42 -4.05
CA LEU A 79 -22.11 -15.51 -4.90
C LEU A 79 -21.15 -16.38 -4.08
N VAL A 80 -21.60 -17.59 -3.70
CA VAL A 80 -20.83 -18.74 -3.21
C VAL A 80 -19.43 -18.40 -2.68
N ALA A 81 -19.29 -18.28 -1.35
CA ALA A 81 -18.04 -18.13 -0.57
C ALA A 81 -16.74 -18.25 -1.38
N ALA A 82 -16.42 -17.22 -2.18
CA ALA A 82 -15.27 -17.26 -3.06
C ALA A 82 -14.01 -17.26 -2.18
N PRO A 83 -13.08 -18.21 -2.38
CA PRO A 83 -11.92 -18.33 -1.53
C PRO A 83 -11.06 -17.07 -1.59
N SER A 84 -10.45 -16.71 -0.47
CA SER A 84 -9.47 -15.64 -0.41
C SER A 84 -8.20 -16.05 -1.17
N VAL A 85 -7.98 -15.47 -2.35
CA VAL A 85 -6.83 -15.80 -3.23
C VAL A 85 -5.91 -14.61 -3.51
N LEU A 86 -6.41 -13.37 -3.36
CA LEU A 86 -5.64 -12.15 -3.61
C LEU A 86 -5.04 -11.57 -2.33
N ARG A 87 -4.08 -10.67 -2.53
CA ARG A 87 -3.41 -9.94 -1.47
C ARG A 87 -3.54 -8.45 -1.75
N SER A 88 -3.38 -7.65 -0.71
CA SER A 88 -3.39 -6.19 -0.81
C SER A 88 -2.04 -5.64 -0.39
N VAL A 89 -1.73 -4.40 -0.78
CA VAL A 89 -0.44 -3.76 -0.49
C VAL A 89 -0.67 -2.52 0.37
N VAL A 90 0.14 -2.36 1.40
CA VAL A 90 0.16 -1.16 2.24
C VAL A 90 1.41 -0.37 1.92
N LEU A 91 1.24 0.93 1.69
CA LEU A 91 2.31 1.92 1.61
C LEU A 91 2.41 2.61 2.97
N ARG A 92 3.57 2.56 3.61
CA ARG A 92 3.76 3.16 4.93
C ARG A 92 4.81 4.26 4.84
N PRO A 93 4.48 5.45 4.32
CA PRO A 93 5.43 6.55 4.38
C PRO A 93 5.59 7.01 5.83
N PHE A 94 6.82 7.09 6.30
CA PHE A 94 7.14 7.42 7.68
C PHE A 94 8.21 8.50 7.73
N ILE A 95 7.93 9.54 8.50
CA ILE A 95 8.83 10.68 8.73
C ILE A 95 9.27 10.61 10.19
N THR A 96 10.58 10.56 10.39
CA THR A 96 11.19 10.46 11.72
C THR A 96 12.59 11.03 11.71
N SER A 97 12.98 11.66 12.83
CA SER A 97 14.32 12.17 13.08
C SER A 97 15.20 11.22 13.90
N ASP A 98 14.59 10.32 14.68
CA ASP A 98 15.29 9.47 15.66
C ASP A 98 14.84 8.00 15.66
N PHE A 99 13.92 7.62 14.77
CA PHE A 99 13.26 6.31 14.67
C PHE A 99 12.50 5.85 15.92
N MET A 100 12.50 6.63 17.01
CA MET A 100 11.74 6.38 18.23
C MET A 100 10.38 7.04 18.17
N THR A 101 10.31 8.21 17.55
CA THR A 101 9.08 8.95 17.28
C THR A 101 8.97 9.30 15.81
N GLY A 102 7.78 9.26 15.26
CA GLY A 102 7.59 9.64 13.88
C GLY A 102 6.13 9.74 13.50
N THR A 103 5.89 10.46 12.44
CA THR A 103 4.56 10.70 11.89
C THR A 103 4.46 10.03 10.53
N PRO A 104 3.27 9.51 10.18
CA PRO A 104 3.05 9.06 8.83
C PRO A 104 3.03 10.25 7.87
N ALA A 105 3.62 10.10 6.68
CA ALA A 105 3.53 11.17 5.69
C ALA A 105 2.11 11.22 5.12
N ILE A 106 1.48 12.39 5.24
CA ILE A 106 0.10 12.63 4.86
C ILE A 106 0.03 13.09 3.38
N PRO A 107 -0.77 12.44 2.51
CA PRO A 107 -1.05 12.94 1.16
C PRO A 107 -1.65 14.35 1.15
N GLY A 108 -1.30 15.15 0.16
CA GLY A 108 -1.68 16.57 0.06
C GLY A 108 -0.90 17.50 1.00
N VAL A 109 -0.13 16.97 1.94
CA VAL A 109 0.74 17.75 2.85
C VAL A 109 2.22 17.44 2.59
N HIS A 110 2.60 16.18 2.74
CA HIS A 110 3.98 15.72 2.61
C HIS A 110 4.21 15.04 1.26
N ILE A 111 3.18 14.35 0.74
CA ILE A 111 3.19 13.68 -0.57
C ILE A 111 2.22 14.46 -1.47
N PRO A 112 2.69 15.04 -2.59
CA PRO A 112 1.81 15.72 -3.55
C PRO A 112 0.72 14.80 -4.08
N GLU A 113 -0.43 15.38 -4.43
CA GLU A 113 -1.60 14.61 -4.86
C GLU A 113 -1.35 13.85 -6.17
N GLU A 114 -0.51 14.40 -7.05
CA GLU A 114 -0.12 13.78 -8.31
C GLU A 114 0.66 12.47 -8.06
N VAL A 115 1.55 12.49 -7.06
CA VAL A 115 2.32 11.32 -6.65
C VAL A 115 1.39 10.28 -6.02
N ARG A 116 0.41 10.71 -5.22
CA ARG A 116 -0.61 9.82 -4.66
C ARG A 116 -1.40 9.11 -5.75
N ILE A 117 -1.81 9.82 -6.80
CA ILE A 117 -2.51 9.24 -7.96
C ILE A 117 -1.60 8.25 -8.69
N ALA A 118 -0.35 8.62 -8.96
CA ALA A 118 0.61 7.74 -9.61
C ALA A 118 0.82 6.44 -8.82
N LEU A 119 0.94 6.52 -7.49
CA LEU A 119 1.06 5.36 -6.59
C LEU A 119 -0.18 4.45 -6.64
N PHE A 120 -1.38 5.03 -6.73
CA PHE A 120 -2.62 4.26 -6.89
C PHE A 120 -2.67 3.55 -8.26
N MET A 121 -2.18 4.19 -9.31
CA MET A 121 -2.22 3.66 -10.69
C MET A 121 -1.25 2.51 -10.97
N ILE A 122 -0.29 2.22 -10.08
CA ILE A 122 0.75 1.19 -10.31
C ILE A 122 0.18 -0.22 -10.59
N TYR A 123 -1.09 -0.47 -10.24
CA TYR A 123 -1.77 -1.76 -10.42
C TYR A 123 -3.25 -1.67 -10.83
N LEU A 124 -3.66 -0.62 -11.58
CA LEU A 124 -4.97 -0.61 -12.25
C LEU A 124 -4.96 -1.30 -13.64
N PHE A 125 -3.92 -2.07 -13.96
CA PHE A 125 -3.77 -2.87 -15.19
C PHE A 125 -3.64 -4.36 -14.86
#